data_AF-A0A358ADE1-F1
#
_entry.id   AF-A0A358ADE1-F1
#
_cell.length_a   1.000
_cell.length_b   1.000
_cell.length_c   1.000
_cell.angle_alpha   90.00
_cell.angle_beta   90.00
_cell.angle_gamma   90.00
#
_symmetry.space_group_name_H-M   'P 1'
#
loop_
_entity.id
_entity.type
_entity.pdbx_description
1 polymer ?
#
loop_
_entity_poly.entity_id
_entity_poly.type
_entity_poly.pdbx_seq_one_letter_code
_entity_poly.pdbx_strand_id
1 'polypeptide(L)'
;MLAIIWHDFLYQPLFNLLIWLYNDYTNANLGWAVVYLTIILRLVLLPFTLVTEKAKAKEEDLGNQASELEKSFKNDPVMLKTEMRKLLQRKKVRPWSKAIVLGVQVLVLVLLYQVFLRGITGEKVIKILYPFINFPGKINTVFYGFELGQVHDFIWPGIVAVFLLGEIYLGYRKNKALTQSDLAYFILFPAFSFLALWILPMVKSLFILTSLLFSVIIHQFSKVIFRPKPVKKAH
;
A
#
# COMPACT_ATOMS: atom_id res chain seq x y z
N MET A 1 -4.81 -26.79 -10.52
CA MET A 1 -4.89 -26.76 -9.04
C MET A 1 -4.67 -25.36 -8.47
N LEU A 2 -3.53 -24.71 -8.67
CA LEU A 2 -3.29 -23.34 -8.14
C LEU A 2 -4.29 -22.28 -8.64
N ALA A 3 -4.69 -22.34 -9.91
CA ALA A 3 -5.69 -21.42 -10.47
C ALA A 3 -7.08 -21.55 -9.83
N ILE A 4 -7.47 -22.76 -9.42
CA ILE A 4 -8.76 -23.04 -8.77
C ILE A 4 -8.71 -22.50 -7.34
N ILE A 5 -7.61 -22.75 -6.61
CA ILE A 5 -7.42 -22.21 -5.26
C ILE A 5 -7.45 -20.67 -5.29
N TRP A 6 -6.75 -20.07 -6.25
CA TRP A 6 -6.76 -18.61 -6.43
C TRP A 6 -8.15 -18.06 -6.76
N HIS A 7 -8.88 -18.72 -7.66
CA HIS A 7 -10.20 -18.28 -8.06
C HIS A 7 -11.20 -18.43 -6.91
N ASP A 8 -11.32 -19.61 -6.33
CA ASP A 8 -12.42 -19.96 -5.41
C ASP A 8 -12.19 -19.43 -3.99
N PHE A 9 -10.94 -19.34 -3.52
CA PHE A 9 -10.65 -18.90 -2.15
C PHE A 9 -10.24 -17.43 -2.03
N LEU A 10 -9.81 -16.80 -3.12
CA LEU A 10 -9.33 -15.41 -3.08
C LEU A 10 -10.18 -14.51 -3.96
N TYR A 11 -10.25 -14.79 -5.26
CA TYR A 11 -10.95 -13.90 -6.20
C TYR A 11 -12.47 -13.86 -5.97
N GLN A 12 -13.13 -15.02 -5.91
CA GLN A 12 -14.58 -15.12 -5.79
C GLN A 12 -15.11 -14.51 -4.48
N PRO A 13 -14.52 -14.77 -3.28
CA PRO A 13 -14.97 -14.13 -2.05
C PRO A 13 -14.80 -12.61 -2.08
N LEU A 14 -13.67 -12.11 -2.58
CA LEU A 14 -13.43 -10.67 -2.69
C LEU A 14 -14.39 -10.00 -3.67
N PHE A 15 -14.70 -10.66 -4.79
CA PHE A 15 -15.65 -10.16 -5.77
C PHE A 15 -17.06 -10.12 -5.21
N ASN A 16 -17.48 -11.19 -4.53
CA ASN A 16 -18.78 -11.22 -3.84
C ASN A 16 -18.89 -10.14 -2.76
N LEU A 17 -17.82 -9.94 -1.98
CA LEU A 17 -17.77 -8.87 -1.00
C LEU A 17 -17.89 -7.49 -1.64
N LEU A 18 -17.26 -7.25 -2.79
CA LEU A 18 -17.41 -5.99 -3.53
C LEU A 18 -18.86 -5.78 -3.97
N ILE A 19 -19.49 -6.78 -4.57
CA ILE A 19 -20.87 -6.67 -5.07
C ILE A 19 -21.86 -6.52 -3.92
N TRP A 20 -21.63 -7.21 -2.81
CA TRP A 20 -22.40 -7.03 -1.58
C TRP A 20 -22.31 -5.59 -1.06
N LEU A 21 -21.10 -5.03 -0.95
CA LEU A 21 -20.90 -3.62 -0.57
C LEU A 21 -21.59 -2.67 -1.55
N TYR A 22 -21.50 -2.96 -2.85
CA TYR A 22 -22.12 -2.17 -3.90
C TYR A 22 -23.64 -2.10 -3.77
N ASN A 23 -24.28 -3.24 -3.53
CA ASN A 23 -25.73 -3.36 -3.42
C ASN A 23 -26.27 -2.80 -2.10
N ASP A 24 -25.67 -3.21 -0.97
CA ASP A 24 -26.28 -3.04 0.34
C ASP A 24 -25.75 -1.82 1.13
N TYR A 25 -24.53 -1.36 0.84
CA TYR A 25 -23.88 -0.30 1.63
C TYR A 25 -23.66 1.01 0.88
N THR A 26 -23.48 0.97 -0.44
CA THR A 26 -23.07 2.16 -1.18
C THR A 26 -24.13 2.72 -2.12
N ASN A 27 -25.38 2.26 -1.99
CA ASN A 27 -26.50 2.68 -2.83
C ASN A 27 -26.13 2.63 -4.32
N ALA A 28 -25.55 1.51 -4.77
CA ALA A 28 -25.11 1.32 -6.14
C ALA A 28 -23.97 2.26 -6.59
N ASN A 29 -23.08 2.69 -5.68
CA ASN A 29 -21.87 3.45 -6.01
C ASN A 29 -20.61 2.58 -5.93
N LEU A 30 -20.00 2.30 -7.09
CA LEU A 30 -18.84 1.41 -7.16
C LEU A 30 -17.58 2.02 -6.52
N GLY A 31 -17.39 3.34 -6.58
CA GLY A 31 -16.20 3.98 -6.03
C GLY A 31 -16.17 3.85 -4.51
N TRP A 32 -17.30 4.10 -3.85
CA TRP A 32 -17.43 3.85 -2.41
C TRP A 32 -17.30 2.36 -2.07
N ALA A 33 -17.80 1.45 -2.91
CA ALA A 33 -17.65 0.01 -2.66
C ALA A 33 -16.17 -0.39 -2.65
N VAL A 34 -15.36 0.17 -3.55
CA VAL A 34 -13.91 -0.04 -3.58
C VAL A 34 -13.23 0.56 -2.34
N VAL A 35 -13.62 1.76 -1.91
CA VAL A 35 -13.10 2.38 -0.68
C VAL A 35 -13.36 1.48 0.54
N TYR A 36 -14.60 1.02 0.73
CA TYR A 36 -14.95 0.15 1.85
C TYR A 36 -14.26 -1.22 1.78
N LEU A 37 -14.20 -1.83 0.60
CA LEU A 37 -13.46 -3.08 0.39
C LEU A 37 -11.99 -2.90 0.82
N THR A 38 -11.36 -1.80 0.41
CA THR A 38 -9.97 -1.51 0.75
C THR A 38 -9.77 -1.37 2.26
N ILE A 39 -10.68 -0.66 2.94
CA ILE A 39 -10.64 -0.50 4.40
C ILE A 39 -10.79 -1.85 5.10
N ILE A 40 -11.76 -2.68 4.70
CA ILE A 40 -11.98 -4.00 5.29
C ILE A 40 -10.74 -4.87 5.14
N LEU A 41 -10.14 -4.91 3.95
CA LEU A 41 -8.92 -5.70 3.72
C LEU A 41 -7.74 -5.19 4.53
N ARG A 42 -7.62 -3.87 4.67
CA ARG A 42 -6.60 -3.25 5.50
C ARG A 42 -6.78 -3.58 6.98
N LEU A 43 -8.03 -3.68 7.47
CA LEU A 43 -8.34 -4.14 8.83
C LEU A 43 -8.00 -5.62 9.04
N VAL A 44 -8.34 -6.49 8.09
CA VAL A 44 -7.99 -7.93 8.15
C VAL A 44 -6.47 -8.12 8.13
N LEU A 45 -5.74 -7.31 7.36
CA LEU A 45 -4.28 -7.35 7.26
C LEU A 45 -3.56 -6.49 8.30
N LEU A 46 -4.30 -5.86 9.22
CA LEU A 46 -3.73 -5.02 10.27
C LEU A 46 -2.63 -5.72 11.09
N PRO A 47 -2.78 -6.97 11.58
CA PRO A 47 -1.69 -7.63 12.32
C PRO A 47 -0.41 -7.78 11.50
N PHE A 48 -0.52 -8.14 10.22
CA PHE A 48 0.63 -8.26 9.31
C PHE A 48 1.27 -6.89 9.04
N THR A 49 0.45 -5.85 8.91
CA THR A 49 0.90 -4.47 8.71
C THR A 49 1.67 -3.97 9.94
N LEU A 50 1.18 -4.21 11.16
CA LEU A 50 1.88 -3.84 12.40
C LEU A 50 3.24 -4.51 12.55
N VAL A 51 3.34 -5.80 12.19
CA VAL A 51 4.63 -6.51 12.18
C VAL A 51 5.60 -5.87 11.18
N THR A 52 5.10 -5.44 10.03
CA THR A 52 5.89 -4.76 9.00
C THR A 52 6.36 -3.38 9.47
N GLU A 53 5.50 -2.59 10.11
CA GLU A 53 5.86 -1.30 10.70
C GLU A 53 6.92 -1.43 11.81
N LYS A 54 6.79 -2.44 12.68
CA LYS A 54 7.81 -2.73 13.69
C LYS A 54 9.17 -3.09 13.07
N ALA A 55 9.17 -3.77 11.93
CA ALA A 55 10.40 -4.07 11.19
C ALA A 55 11.01 -2.80 10.57
N LYS A 56 10.18 -1.87 10.06
CA LYS A 56 10.63 -0.56 9.56
C LYS A 56 11.28 0.29 10.64
N ALA A 57 10.71 0.35 11.85
CA ALA A 57 11.33 1.07 12.97
C ALA A 57 12.74 0.54 13.32
N LYS A 58 12.95 -0.78 13.19
CA LYS A 58 14.30 -1.38 13.32
C LYS A 58 15.20 -1.11 12.12
N GLU A 59 14.64 -0.92 10.92
CA GLU A 59 15.39 -0.45 9.74
C GLU A 59 15.91 0.97 9.97
N GLU A 60 15.08 1.87 10.50
CA GLU A 60 15.44 3.26 10.82
C GLU A 60 16.53 3.35 11.90
N ASP A 61 16.40 2.60 12.99
CA ASP A 61 17.42 2.53 14.06
C ASP A 61 18.79 2.06 13.54
N LEU A 62 18.80 1.06 12.65
CA LEU A 62 20.04 0.62 12.00
C LEU A 62 20.61 1.66 11.05
N GLY A 63 19.77 2.41 10.34
CA GLY A 63 20.22 3.54 9.51
C GLY A 63 20.94 4.58 10.36
N ASN A 64 20.39 4.92 11.54
CA ASN A 64 21.03 5.84 12.47
C ASN A 64 22.38 5.31 12.98
N GLN A 65 22.45 4.04 13.40
CA GLN A 65 23.70 3.40 13.82
C GLN A 65 24.73 3.34 12.67
N ALA A 66 24.28 3.07 11.44
CA ALA A 66 25.12 3.10 10.26
C ALA A 66 25.70 4.50 10.00
N SER A 67 24.89 5.55 10.10
CA SER A 67 25.35 6.93 9.97
C SER A 67 26.29 7.37 11.09
N GLU A 68 26.13 6.85 12.31
CA GLU A 68 27.10 7.07 13.40
C GLU A 68 28.43 6.38 13.10
N LEU A 69 28.38 5.13 12.62
CA LEU A 69 29.57 4.37 12.22
C LEU A 69 30.35 5.06 11.09
N GLU A 70 29.64 5.57 10.09
CA GLU A 70 30.22 6.36 9.00
C GLU A 70 30.91 7.62 9.50
N LYS A 71 30.39 8.28 10.55
CA LYS A 71 31.04 9.43 11.18
C LYS A 71 32.28 9.04 11.98
N SER A 72 32.21 7.93 12.73
CA SER A 72 33.31 7.45 13.57
C SER A 72 34.50 6.92 12.77
N PHE A 73 34.25 6.28 11.61
CA PHE A 73 35.29 5.65 10.79
C PHE A 73 35.56 6.37 9.46
N LYS A 74 35.31 7.69 9.38
CA LYS A 74 35.59 8.49 8.16
C LYS A 74 37.02 8.31 7.62
N ASN A 75 37.98 8.13 8.52
CA ASN A 75 39.40 8.01 8.18
C ASN A 75 39.88 6.55 8.03
N ASP A 76 39.01 5.56 8.27
CA ASP A 76 39.35 4.14 8.16
C ASP A 76 38.26 3.36 7.41
N PRO A 77 38.31 3.34 6.07
CA PRO A 77 37.32 2.67 5.24
C PRO A 77 37.35 1.14 5.38
N VAL A 78 38.47 0.56 5.84
CA VAL A 78 38.60 -0.89 6.04
C VAL A 78 37.85 -1.30 7.30
N MET A 79 38.03 -0.54 8.38
CA MET A 79 37.30 -0.75 9.63
C MET A 79 35.80 -0.48 9.45
N LEU A 80 35.43 0.57 8.71
CA LEU A 80 34.03 0.90 8.39
C LEU A 80 33.31 -0.27 7.71
N LYS A 81 33.90 -0.87 6.66
CA LYS A 81 33.30 -2.02 5.96
C LYS A 81 33.09 -3.21 6.89
N THR A 82 34.05 -3.45 7.79
CA THR A 82 34.02 -4.57 8.73
C THR A 82 32.90 -4.39 9.76
N GLU A 83 32.81 -3.22 10.39
CA GLU A 83 31.78 -2.93 11.39
C GLU A 83 30.39 -2.82 10.75
N MET A 84 30.28 -2.27 9.53
CA MET A 84 29.02 -2.24 8.78
C MET A 84 28.49 -3.65 8.51
N ARG A 85 29.37 -4.58 8.12
CA ARG A 85 28.99 -5.98 7.91
C ARG A 85 28.50 -6.64 9.20
N LYS A 86 29.17 -6.38 10.33
CA LYS A 86 28.75 -6.87 11.65
C LYS A 86 27.38 -6.31 12.05
N LEU A 87 27.13 -5.02 11.78
CA LEU A 87 25.86 -4.36 12.05
C LEU A 87 24.71 -5.01 11.26
N LEU A 88 24.91 -5.26 9.96
CA LEU A 88 23.91 -5.89 9.09
C LEU A 88 23.61 -7.35 9.49
N GLN A 89 24.62 -8.11 9.90
CA GLN A 89 24.47 -9.52 10.30
C GLN A 89 23.63 -9.73 11.57
N ARG A 90 23.55 -8.72 12.44
CA ARG A 90 22.75 -8.80 13.68
C ARG A 90 21.23 -8.83 13.41
N LYS A 91 20.80 -8.67 12.15
CA LYS A 91 19.39 -8.51 11.81
C LYS A 91 18.73 -9.82 11.32
N LYS A 92 17.79 -10.33 12.11
CA LYS A 92 16.78 -11.31 11.65
C LYS A 92 15.45 -10.59 11.38
N VAL A 93 15.22 -10.14 10.14
CA VAL A 93 13.90 -9.66 9.70
C VAL A 93 13.15 -10.81 9.04
N ARG A 94 11.86 -10.97 9.34
CA ARG A 94 11.00 -11.99 8.70
C ARG A 94 10.40 -11.41 7.41
N PRO A 95 10.78 -11.89 6.21
CA PRO A 95 10.38 -11.31 4.93
C PRO A 95 8.90 -11.57 4.56
N TRP A 96 8.29 -12.61 5.14
CA TRP A 96 6.96 -13.09 4.77
C TRP A 96 5.83 -12.07 5.00
N SER A 97 5.91 -11.23 6.04
CA SER A 97 4.85 -10.24 6.32
C SER A 97 4.70 -9.21 5.19
N LYS A 98 5.82 -8.78 4.57
CA LYS A 98 5.78 -7.87 3.42
C LYS A 98 5.14 -8.55 2.21
N ALA A 99 5.46 -9.82 1.97
CA ALA A 99 4.93 -10.58 0.84
C ALA A 99 3.40 -10.78 0.92
N ILE A 100 2.86 -11.08 2.10
CA ILE A 100 1.41 -11.30 2.30
C ILE A 100 0.62 -10.03 1.97
N VAL A 101 1.05 -8.88 2.50
CA VAL A 101 0.38 -7.59 2.25
C VAL A 101 0.42 -7.22 0.76
N LEU A 102 1.56 -7.42 0.10
CA LEU A 102 1.71 -7.18 -1.33
C LEU A 102 0.84 -8.13 -2.18
N GLY A 103 0.73 -9.40 -1.78
CA GLY A 103 -0.12 -10.37 -2.46
C GLY A 103 -1.59 -9.95 -2.47
N VAL A 104 -2.11 -9.49 -1.34
CA VAL A 104 -3.48 -8.96 -1.26
C VAL A 104 -3.64 -7.68 -2.07
N GLN A 105 -2.61 -6.83 -2.13
CA GLN A 105 -2.66 -5.64 -2.96
C GLN A 105 -2.80 -5.98 -4.45
N VAL A 106 -2.03 -6.96 -4.94
CA VAL A 106 -2.16 -7.46 -6.33
C VAL A 106 -3.52 -8.09 -6.58
N LEU A 107 -4.04 -8.88 -5.62
CA LEU A 107 -5.38 -9.49 -5.71
C LEU A 107 -6.48 -8.46 -5.96
N VAL A 108 -6.52 -7.39 -5.17
CA VAL A 108 -7.52 -6.33 -5.33
C VAL A 108 -7.36 -5.64 -6.67
N LEU A 109 -6.12 -5.37 -7.09
CA LEU A 109 -5.86 -4.76 -8.39
C LEU A 109 -6.37 -5.61 -9.56
N VAL A 110 -6.18 -6.93 -9.52
CA VAL A 110 -6.70 -7.86 -10.52
C VAL A 110 -8.23 -7.85 -10.53
N LEU A 111 -8.85 -7.84 -9.35
CA LEU A 111 -10.30 -7.79 -9.22
C LEU A 111 -10.89 -6.51 -9.83
N LEU A 112 -10.34 -5.34 -9.46
CA LEU A 112 -10.76 -4.07 -10.02
C LEU A 112 -10.60 -4.07 -11.54
N TYR A 113 -9.42 -4.47 -12.03
CA TYR A 113 -9.17 -4.57 -13.48
C TYR A 113 -10.18 -5.46 -14.20
N GLN A 114 -10.56 -6.61 -13.64
CA GLN A 114 -11.56 -7.48 -14.25
C GLN A 114 -12.97 -6.86 -14.23
N VAL A 115 -13.35 -6.16 -13.17
CA VAL A 115 -14.63 -5.44 -13.09
C VAL A 115 -14.76 -4.40 -14.21
N PHE A 116 -13.71 -3.60 -14.44
CA PHE A 116 -13.74 -2.53 -15.44
C PHE A 116 -13.52 -3.01 -16.87
N LEU A 117 -12.62 -3.98 -17.11
CA LEU A 117 -12.37 -4.46 -18.47
C LEU A 117 -13.48 -5.36 -19.01
N ARG A 118 -14.01 -6.25 -18.18
CA ARG A 118 -15.00 -7.23 -18.65
C ARG A 118 -16.42 -6.68 -18.60
N GLY A 119 -16.58 -5.44 -18.13
CA GLY A 119 -17.84 -4.68 -18.02
C GLY A 119 -19.02 -5.59 -17.73
N ILE A 120 -19.22 -5.97 -16.46
CA ILE A 120 -20.29 -6.84 -15.92
C ILE A 120 -21.29 -7.32 -16.98
N THR A 121 -20.85 -8.26 -17.82
CA THR A 121 -21.75 -8.93 -18.75
C THR A 121 -22.43 -10.00 -17.93
N GLY A 122 -23.75 -9.85 -17.72
CA GLY A 122 -24.50 -10.51 -16.64
C GLY A 122 -24.27 -12.01 -16.55
N GLU A 123 -24.12 -12.71 -17.67
CA GLU A 123 -23.91 -14.16 -17.71
C GLU A 123 -22.64 -14.65 -17.01
N LYS A 124 -21.54 -13.88 -17.08
CA LYS A 124 -20.27 -14.27 -16.42
C LYS A 124 -20.27 -13.89 -14.95
N VAL A 125 -20.93 -12.78 -14.60
CA VAL A 125 -20.99 -12.29 -13.22
C VAL A 125 -21.89 -13.19 -12.37
N ILE A 126 -23.06 -13.59 -12.88
CA ILE A 126 -23.98 -14.50 -12.19
C ILE A 126 -23.28 -15.81 -11.78
N LYS A 127 -22.37 -16.33 -12.61
CA LYS A 127 -21.62 -17.57 -12.32
C LYS A 127 -20.60 -17.44 -11.18
N ILE A 128 -20.15 -16.22 -10.88
CA ILE A 128 -19.16 -15.94 -9.82
C ILE A 128 -19.89 -15.57 -8.52
N LEU A 129 -21.10 -15.00 -8.61
CA LEU A 129 -21.88 -14.61 -7.45
C LEU A 129 -22.32 -15.83 -6.63
N TYR A 130 -22.28 -15.67 -5.32
CA TYR A 130 -22.90 -16.63 -4.41
C TYR A 130 -24.42 -16.51 -4.50
N PRO A 131 -25.16 -17.61 -4.22
CA PRO A 131 -26.61 -17.63 -4.34
C PRO A 131 -27.34 -16.56 -3.52
N PHE A 132 -26.72 -16.08 -2.45
CA PHE A 132 -27.28 -15.07 -1.54
C PHE A 132 -26.92 -13.62 -1.94
N ILE A 133 -26.13 -13.40 -3.00
CA ILE A 133 -25.78 -12.06 -3.48
C ILE A 133 -26.63 -11.69 -4.68
N ASN A 134 -27.38 -10.60 -4.56
CA ASN A 134 -28.23 -10.09 -5.63
C ASN A 134 -27.40 -9.63 -6.83
N PHE A 135 -27.86 -9.95 -8.03
CA PHE A 135 -27.22 -9.50 -9.26
C PHE A 135 -27.39 -7.97 -9.41
N PRO A 136 -26.30 -7.19 -9.50
CA PRO A 136 -26.36 -5.72 -9.46
C PRO A 136 -26.88 -5.07 -10.75
N GLY A 137 -27.20 -5.85 -11.79
CA GLY A 137 -27.58 -5.28 -13.09
C GLY A 137 -26.42 -4.52 -13.74
N LYS A 138 -26.73 -3.34 -14.32
CA LYS A 138 -25.71 -2.44 -14.88
C LYS A 138 -25.05 -1.66 -13.74
N ILE A 139 -23.76 -1.92 -13.51
CA ILE A 139 -23.02 -1.23 -12.45
C ILE A 139 -22.77 0.23 -12.84
N ASN A 140 -23.12 1.13 -11.94
CA ASN A 140 -22.76 2.54 -12.02
C ASN A 140 -21.27 2.71 -11.68
N THR A 141 -20.51 3.11 -12.69
CA THR A 141 -19.07 3.37 -12.62
C THR A 141 -18.73 4.85 -12.42
N VAL A 142 -19.73 5.72 -12.29
CA VAL A 142 -19.51 7.16 -12.08
C VAL A 142 -19.28 7.44 -10.59
N PHE A 143 -18.13 8.03 -10.27
CA PHE A 143 -17.75 8.46 -8.94
C PHE A 143 -17.46 9.96 -8.94
N TYR A 144 -18.35 10.77 -8.34
CA TYR A 144 -18.23 12.24 -8.30
C TYR A 144 -18.03 12.90 -9.68
N GLY A 145 -18.70 12.37 -10.71
CA GLY A 145 -18.58 12.87 -12.09
C GLY A 145 -17.42 12.27 -12.89
N PHE A 146 -16.60 11.41 -12.28
CA PHE A 146 -15.51 10.69 -12.95
C PHE A 146 -15.89 9.25 -13.23
N GLU A 147 -15.62 8.77 -14.44
CA GLU A 147 -15.75 7.35 -14.75
C GLU A 147 -14.59 6.56 -14.15
N LEU A 148 -14.88 5.65 -13.23
CA LEU A 148 -13.87 4.85 -12.53
C LEU A 148 -13.01 4.00 -13.47
N GLY A 149 -13.57 3.62 -14.63
CA GLY A 149 -12.88 2.87 -15.67
C GLY A 149 -12.03 3.73 -16.61
N GLN A 150 -12.13 5.05 -16.53
CA GLN A 150 -11.41 5.97 -17.41
C GLN A 150 -9.90 5.86 -17.17
N VAL A 151 -9.17 5.72 -18.26
CA VAL A 151 -7.72 5.84 -18.31
C VAL A 151 -7.35 7.27 -18.66
N HIS A 152 -6.13 7.68 -18.34
CA HIS A 152 -5.60 9.02 -18.60
C HIS A 152 -6.28 10.16 -17.82
N ASP A 153 -6.85 9.88 -16.64
CA ASP A 153 -7.33 10.92 -15.72
C ASP A 153 -6.16 11.64 -15.02
N PHE A 154 -6.23 12.96 -14.93
CA PHE A 154 -5.18 13.78 -14.30
C PHE A 154 -5.47 14.06 -12.83
N ILE A 155 -6.74 14.10 -12.42
CA ILE A 155 -7.15 14.61 -11.11
C ILE A 155 -6.77 13.62 -10.02
N TRP A 156 -7.22 12.36 -10.12
CA TRP A 156 -6.99 11.39 -9.05
C TRP A 156 -5.55 10.94 -8.91
N PRO A 157 -4.79 10.64 -10.00
CA PRO A 157 -3.36 10.43 -9.91
C PRO A 157 -2.61 11.64 -9.34
N GLY A 158 -3.04 12.86 -9.69
CA GLY A 158 -2.47 14.11 -9.17
C GLY A 158 -2.62 14.22 -7.66
N ILE A 159 -3.81 13.93 -7.13
CA ILE A 159 -4.06 13.90 -5.68
C ILE A 159 -3.15 12.88 -4.99
N VAL A 160 -2.99 11.68 -5.55
CA VAL A 160 -2.09 10.65 -5.01
C VAL A 160 -0.64 11.15 -4.99
N ALA A 161 -0.17 11.75 -6.09
CA ALA A 161 1.20 12.26 -6.17
C ALA A 161 1.47 13.38 -5.17
N VAL A 162 0.53 14.33 -5.02
CA VAL A 162 0.63 15.40 -4.01
C VAL A 162 0.63 14.83 -2.60
N PHE A 163 -0.21 13.82 -2.33
CA PHE A 163 -0.24 13.14 -1.03
C PHE A 163 1.11 12.48 -0.72
N LEU A 164 1.68 11.74 -1.68
CA LEU A 164 3.00 11.11 -1.55
C LEU A 164 4.12 12.13 -1.33
N LEU A 165 4.10 13.25 -2.07
CA LEU A 165 5.04 14.35 -1.87
C LEU A 165 4.96 14.89 -0.44
N GLY A 166 3.75 15.11 0.07
CA GLY A 166 3.52 15.56 1.45
C GLY A 166 4.03 14.56 2.49
N GLU A 167 3.76 13.27 2.31
CA GLU A 167 4.24 12.20 3.20
C GLU A 167 5.76 12.16 3.25
N ILE A 168 6.42 12.19 2.09
CA ILE A 168 7.87 12.15 1.98
C ILE A 168 8.48 13.43 2.57
N TYR A 169 7.90 14.60 2.28
CA TYR A 169 8.35 15.88 2.85
C TYR A 169 8.31 15.87 4.39
N LEU A 170 7.22 15.36 4.98
CA LEU A 170 7.10 15.21 6.44
C LEU A 170 8.09 14.19 7.00
N GLY A 171 8.43 13.15 6.23
CA GLY A 171 9.49 12.20 6.55
C GLY A 171 10.87 12.87 6.58
N TYR A 172 11.22 13.65 5.56
CA TYR A 172 12.50 14.37 5.49
C TYR A 172 12.66 15.42 6.59
N ARG A 173 11.60 16.16 6.91
CA ARG A 173 11.67 17.15 8.00
C ARG A 173 12.11 16.53 9.34
N LYS A 174 11.90 15.22 9.53
CA LYS A 174 12.31 14.49 10.74
C LYS A 174 13.74 13.94 10.67
N ASN A 175 14.25 13.61 9.47
CA ASN A 175 15.60 13.04 9.27
C ASN A 175 16.57 14.10 8.73
N LYS A 176 17.54 14.51 9.54
CA LYS A 176 18.43 15.65 9.26
C LYS A 176 19.55 15.40 8.23
N ALA A 177 19.74 14.18 7.73
CA ALA A 177 20.78 13.88 6.74
C ALA A 177 20.13 13.65 5.37
N LEU A 178 20.25 14.64 4.48
CA LEU A 178 19.79 14.54 3.09
C LEU A 178 20.95 14.07 2.22
N THR A 179 20.80 12.88 1.63
CA THR A 179 21.71 12.35 0.61
C THR A 179 21.21 12.79 -0.77
N GLN A 180 22.06 12.89 -1.80
CA GLN A 180 21.57 13.21 -3.17
C GLN A 180 20.53 12.19 -3.68
N SER A 181 20.65 10.93 -3.26
CA SER A 181 19.67 9.88 -3.55
C SER A 181 18.29 10.14 -2.93
N ASP A 182 18.23 10.89 -1.83
CA ASP A 182 16.99 11.26 -1.15
C ASP A 182 16.24 12.36 -1.93
N LEU A 183 16.97 13.34 -2.47
CA LEU A 183 16.36 14.38 -3.32
C LEU A 183 15.78 13.78 -4.61
N ALA A 184 16.48 12.81 -5.20
CA ALA A 184 15.97 12.08 -6.35
C ALA A 184 14.68 11.32 -6.00
N TYR A 185 14.64 10.61 -4.87
CA TYR A 185 13.45 9.89 -4.41
C TYR A 185 12.25 10.83 -4.17
N PHE A 186 12.49 12.01 -3.58
CA PHE A 186 11.46 13.02 -3.32
C PHE A 186 10.64 13.39 -4.56
N ILE A 187 11.29 13.53 -5.71
CA ILE A 187 10.66 13.97 -6.96
C ILE A 187 10.27 12.78 -7.83
N LEU A 188 11.18 11.81 -8.01
CA LEU A 188 10.99 10.71 -8.95
C LEU A 188 9.88 9.78 -8.52
N PHE A 189 9.75 9.47 -7.23
CA PHE A 189 8.76 8.49 -6.77
C PHE A 189 7.32 8.98 -6.96
N PRO A 190 6.94 10.21 -6.56
CA PRO A 190 5.60 10.74 -6.84
C PRO A 190 5.35 10.94 -8.34
N ALA A 191 6.33 11.41 -9.11
CA ALA A 191 6.19 11.58 -10.56
C ALA A 191 5.97 10.23 -11.28
N PHE A 192 6.76 9.21 -10.93
CA PHE A 192 6.57 7.86 -11.45
C PHE A 192 5.21 7.30 -11.07
N SER A 193 4.79 7.48 -9.81
CA SER A 193 3.48 7.02 -9.33
C SER A 193 2.34 7.71 -10.08
N PHE A 194 2.46 9.01 -10.35
CA PHE A 194 1.52 9.76 -11.19
C PHE A 194 1.41 9.14 -12.58
N LEU A 195 2.53 8.96 -13.29
CA LEU A 195 2.54 8.40 -14.64
C LEU A 195 2.01 6.97 -14.68
N ALA A 196 2.39 6.13 -13.72
CA ALA A 196 1.91 4.77 -13.61
C ALA A 196 0.40 4.72 -13.40
N LEU A 197 -0.17 5.62 -12.60
CA LEU A 197 -1.61 5.67 -12.35
C LEU A 197 -2.39 6.36 -13.47
N TRP A 198 -1.76 7.28 -14.18
CA TRP A 198 -2.34 7.93 -15.35
C TRP A 198 -2.63 6.93 -16.48
N ILE A 199 -1.78 5.93 -16.67
CA ILE A 199 -1.99 4.86 -17.68
C ILE A 199 -3.09 3.89 -17.27
N LEU A 200 -3.42 3.81 -15.98
CA LEU A 200 -4.33 2.81 -15.44
C LEU A 200 -5.73 3.39 -15.19
N PRO A 201 -6.76 2.53 -15.05
CA PRO A 201 -8.09 2.99 -14.68
C PRO A 201 -8.09 3.78 -13.37
N MET A 202 -8.82 4.89 -13.35
CA MET A 202 -8.93 5.83 -12.23
C MET A 202 -9.23 5.14 -10.89
N VAL A 203 -9.99 4.05 -10.88
CA VAL A 203 -10.27 3.26 -9.66
C VAL A 203 -9.02 2.86 -8.88
N LYS A 204 -7.88 2.66 -9.56
CA LYS A 204 -6.62 2.28 -8.91
C LYS A 204 -6.07 3.43 -8.08
N SER A 205 -6.27 4.67 -8.52
CA SER A 205 -5.91 5.86 -7.76
C SER A 205 -6.71 5.95 -6.47
N LEU A 206 -8.02 5.65 -6.49
CA LEU A 206 -8.84 5.59 -5.28
C LEU A 206 -8.37 4.49 -4.31
N PHE A 207 -8.11 3.29 -4.84
CA PHE A 207 -7.60 2.18 -4.05
C PHE A 207 -6.24 2.52 -3.39
N ILE A 208 -5.32 3.14 -4.13
CA ILE A 208 -4.01 3.52 -3.60
C ILE A 208 -4.14 4.65 -2.59
N LEU A 209 -4.94 5.69 -2.89
CA LEU A 209 -5.12 6.82 -1.99
C LEU A 209 -5.69 6.37 -0.63
N THR A 210 -6.74 5.55 -0.64
CA THR A 210 -7.33 4.99 0.59
C THR A 210 -6.34 4.12 1.35
N SER A 211 -5.57 3.29 0.64
CA SER A 211 -4.50 2.49 1.20
C SER A 211 -3.38 3.34 1.85
N LEU A 212 -3.00 4.46 1.23
CA LEU A 212 -2.00 5.39 1.77
C LEU A 212 -2.52 6.09 3.02
N LEU A 213 -3.76 6.58 2.99
CA LEU A 213 -4.40 7.18 4.16
C LEU A 213 -4.43 6.20 5.35
N PHE A 214 -4.82 4.95 5.11
CA PHE A 214 -4.78 3.91 6.14
C PHE A 214 -3.36 3.68 6.66
N SER A 215 -2.36 3.63 5.77
CA SER A 215 -0.96 3.44 6.14
C SER A 215 -0.46 4.56 7.04
N VAL A 216 -0.81 5.81 6.75
CA VAL A 216 -0.47 6.97 7.59
C VAL A 216 -1.10 6.84 8.98
N ILE A 217 -2.38 6.45 9.06
CA ILE A 217 -3.09 6.24 10.33
C ILE A 217 -2.38 5.16 11.15
N ILE A 218 -2.09 3.99 10.55
CA ILE A 218 -1.40 2.89 11.23
C ILE A 218 0.02 3.27 11.63
N HIS A 219 0.74 4.04 10.79
CA HIS A 219 2.07 4.50 11.12
C HIS A 219 2.06 5.39 12.36
N GLN A 220 1.12 6.34 12.44
CA GLN A 220 0.94 7.18 13.63
C GLN A 220 0.57 6.35 14.86
N PHE A 221 -0.36 5.41 14.73
CA PHE A 221 -0.79 4.53 15.81
C PHE A 221 0.35 3.62 16.31
N SER A 222 1.13 3.04 15.39
CA SER A 222 2.24 2.15 15.72
C SER A 222 3.36 2.88 16.47
N LYS A 223 3.60 4.18 16.18
CA LYS A 223 4.54 5.02 16.95
C LYS A 223 4.11 5.24 18.41
N VAL A 224 2.80 5.30 18.66
CA VAL A 224 2.26 5.42 20.02
C VAL A 224 2.45 4.11 20.79
N ILE A 225 2.17 2.97 20.16
CA ILE A 225 2.24 1.64 20.79
C ILE A 225 3.68 1.14 20.96
N PHE A 226 4.51 1.27 19.93
CA PHE A 226 5.85 0.68 19.88
C PHE A 226 6.95 1.74 20.07
N ARG A 227 6.79 2.65 21.05
CA ARG A 227 7.85 3.62 21.39
C ARG A 227 9.18 2.88 21.58
N PRO A 228 10.22 3.18 20.78
CA PRO A 228 11.53 2.60 21.01
C PRO A 228 12.02 3.02 22.39
N LYS A 229 12.45 2.07 23.23
CA LYS A 229 13.11 2.39 24.49
C LYS A 229 14.34 3.25 24.17
N PRO A 230 14.57 4.38 24.88
CA PRO A 230 15.75 5.18 24.63
C PRO A 230 17.00 4.30 24.81
N VAL A 231 17.87 4.30 23.81
CA VAL A 231 19.17 3.63 23.88
C VAL A 231 19.92 4.32 25.02
N LYS A 232 20.20 3.59 26.12
CA LYS A 232 21.11 4.07 27.15
C LYS A 232 22.45 4.33 26.47
N LYS A 233 22.87 5.60 26.41
CA LYS A 233 24.24 5.95 26.04
C LYS A 233 25.16 5.17 26.99
N ALA A 234 25.93 4.23 26.46
CA ALA A 234 27.02 3.64 27.21
C ALA A 234 28.05 4.75 27.39
N HIS A 235 28.25 5.16 28.64
CA HIS A 235 29.34 6.04 29.07
C HIS A 235 30.65 5.24 29.13
#